data_AF-A0A661FCQ1-F1
#
_entry.id   AF-A0A661FCQ1-F1
#
_cell.length_a   1.000
_cell.length_b   1.000
_cell.length_c   1.000
_cell.angle_alpha   90.00
_cell.angle_beta   90.00
_cell.angle_gamma   90.00
#
_symmetry.space_group_name_H-M   'P 1'
#
loop_
_entity.id
_entity.type
_entity.pdbx_description
1 polymer ?
#
loop_
_entity_poly.entity_id
_entity_poly.type
_entity_poly.pdbx_seq_one_letter_code
_entity_poly.pdbx_strand_id
1 'polypeptide(L)' 'MSTSIIVQISDNGPGIPAKKHSLVLERFYRLDTARSTSGNGLGLSLVKAVMELHGATFKLEDNKPG' A
#
# COMPACT_ATOMS: atom_id res chain seq x y z
N MET A 1 -12.17 2.78 27.05
CA MET A 1 -12.07 2.14 25.72
C MET A 1 -11.72 3.22 24.72
N SER A 2 -10.64 3.08 23.95
CA SER A 2 -10.35 4.01 22.86
C SER A 2 -11.15 3.59 21.63
N THR A 3 -11.98 4.47 21.10
CA THR A 3 -12.66 4.26 19.82
C THR A 3 -11.65 4.42 18.69
N SER A 4 -11.57 3.46 17.77
CA SER A 4 -10.78 3.58 16.54
C SER A 4 -11.70 3.49 15.33
N ILE A 5 -11.30 4.16 14.24
CA ILE A 5 -11.95 4.08 12.94
C ILE A 5 -11.00 3.32 12.01
N ILE A 6 -11.51 2.30 11.33
CA ILE A 6 -10.76 1.51 10.35
C ILE A 6 -11.38 1.76 8.98
N VAL A 7 -10.53 2.09 8.01
CA VAL A 7 -10.89 2.16 6.60
C VAL A 7 -10.06 1.12 5.87
N GLN A 8 -10.73 0.23 5.15
CA GLN A 8 -10.09 -0.82 4.35
C GLN A 8 -10.42 -0.61 2.88
N ILE A 9 -9.39 -0.77 2.04
CA ILE A 9 -9.51 -0.78 0.58
C ILE A 9 -9.09 -2.17 0.11
N SER A 10 -9.92 -2.80 -0.70
CA SER A 10 -9.71 -4.13 -1.26
C SER A 10 -9.95 -4.08 -2.77
N ASP A 11 -9.13 -4.80 -3.54
CA ASP A 11 -9.30 -5.01 -4.97
C ASP A 11 -9.14 -6.49 -5.31
N ASN A 12 -9.39 -6.86 -6.58
CA ASN A 12 -9.31 -8.25 -7.06
C ASN A 12 -8.15 -8.44 -8.05
N GLY A 13 -7.09 -7.63 -7.92
CA GLY A 13 -5.92 -7.65 -8.78
C GLY A 13 -4.98 -8.83 -8.52
N PRO A 14 -3.79 -8.82 -9.15
CA PRO A 14 -2.79 -9.88 -8.96
C PRO A 14 -2.11 -9.86 -7.58
N GLY A 15 -2.35 -8.80 -6.80
CA GLY A 15 -1.78 -8.55 -5.50
C GLY A 15 -0.29 -8.30 -5.46
N ILE A 16 0.23 -8.18 -4.24
CA ILE A 16 1.63 -7.84 -3.95
C ILE A 16 2.24 -8.99 -3.14
N PRO A 17 3.31 -9.66 -3.63
CA PRO A 17 3.98 -10.70 -2.86
C PRO A 17 4.46 -10.18 -1.50
N ALA A 18 4.24 -10.92 -0.42
CA ALA A 18 4.56 -10.50 0.95
C ALA A 18 5.99 -9.94 1.11
N LYS A 19 6.98 -10.57 0.47
CA LYS A 19 8.40 -10.12 0.46
C LYS A 19 8.64 -8.75 -0.17
N LYS A 20 7.65 -8.19 -0.86
CA LYS A 20 7.69 -6.88 -1.53
C LYS A 20 6.90 -5.81 -0.79
N HIS A 21 6.15 -6.16 0.26
CA HIS A 21 5.29 -5.21 0.99
C HIS A 21 6.05 -4.00 1.51
N SER A 22 7.23 -4.19 2.11
CA SER A 22 8.04 -3.05 2.57
C SER A 22 8.59 -2.21 1.40
N LEU A 23 8.94 -2.85 0.27
CA LEU A 23 9.53 -2.16 -0.88
C LEU A 23 8.51 -1.27 -1.59
N VAL A 24 7.25 -1.69 -1.69
CA VAL A 24 6.20 -0.88 -2.35
C VAL A 24 5.83 0.39 -1.57
N LEU A 25 6.32 0.54 -0.33
CA LEU A 25 6.21 1.76 0.46
C LEU A 25 7.35 2.75 0.19
N GLU A 26 8.41 2.34 -0.51
CA GLU A 26 9.52 3.21 -0.88
C GLU A 26 9.17 4.07 -2.09
N ARG A 27 9.67 5.32 -2.09
CA ARG A 27 9.45 6.24 -3.21
C ARG A 27 10.09 5.70 -4.48
N PHE A 28 9.38 5.83 -5.60
CA PHE A 28 9.80 5.40 -6.94
C PHE A 28 9.96 3.88 -7.12
N TYR A 29 9.68 3.07 -6.09
CA TYR A 29 9.66 1.63 -6.24
C TYR A 29 8.45 1.20 -7.09
N ARG A 30 8.70 0.30 -8.04
CA ARG A 30 7.67 -0.27 -8.91
C ARG A 30 7.93 -1.77 -9.05
N LEU A 31 6.86 -2.57 -8.93
CA LEU A 31 6.91 -3.99 -9.26
C LEU A 31 7.13 -4.16 -10.76
N ASP A 32 7.81 -5.24 -11.15
CA ASP A 32 8.07 -5.53 -12.56
C ASP A 32 6.77 -5.72 -13.36
N THR A 33 5.75 -6.31 -12.73
CA THR A 33 4.39 -6.46 -13.29
C THR A 33 3.67 -5.13 -13.54
N ALA A 34 4.09 -4.06 -12.85
CA ALA A 34 3.49 -2.74 -12.94
C ALA A 34 4.35 -1.76 -13.76
N ARG A 35 5.39 -2.21 -14.48
CA ARG A 35 6.24 -1.33 -15.29
C ARG A 35 5.56 -0.87 -16.59
N SER A 36 4.65 -1.68 -17.13
CA SER A 36 3.90 -1.37 -18.35
C SER A 36 2.70 -0.43 -18.10
N THR A 37 2.28 -0.27 -16.85
CA THR A 37 1.20 0.67 -16.47
C THR A 37 1.76 2.07 -16.25
N SER A 38 0.92 3.10 -16.39
CA SER A 38 1.32 4.47 -16.06
C SER A 38 1.50 4.64 -14.54
N GLY A 39 2.48 5.44 -14.14
CA GLY A 39 2.70 5.77 -12.73
C GLY A 39 4.19 5.82 -12.34
N ASN A 40 4.49 6.59 -11.29
CA ASN A 40 5.87 6.85 -10.86
C ASN A 40 6.25 6.14 -9.55
N GLY A 41 5.41 5.24 -9.02
CA GLY A 41 5.71 4.52 -7.78
C GLY A 41 5.69 5.41 -6.53
N LEU A 42 4.80 6.40 -6.48
CA LEU A 42 4.70 7.35 -5.35
C LEU A 42 3.48 7.14 -4.45
N GLY A 43 2.42 6.48 -4.94
CA GLY A 43 1.12 6.42 -4.27
C GLY A 43 1.19 5.89 -2.83
N LEU A 44 1.69 4.67 -2.64
CA LEU A 44 1.76 4.05 -1.31
C LEU A 44 2.76 4.75 -0.37
N SER A 45 3.86 5.29 -0.90
CA SER A 45 4.81 6.08 -0.10
C SER A 45 4.18 7.38 0.43
N LEU A 46 3.28 7.98 -0.34
CA LEU A 46 2.53 9.17 0.08
C LEU A 46 1.46 8.79 1.12
N VAL A 47 0.74 7.68 0.92
CA VAL A 47 -0.21 7.17 1.90
C VAL A 47 0.48 6.95 3.25
N LYS A 48 1.63 6.27 3.27
CA LYS A 48 2.43 6.06 4.48
C LYS A 48 2.77 7.38 5.16
N ALA A 49 3.31 8.35 4.42
CA ALA A 49 3.68 9.66 4.97
C ALA A 49 2.48 10.42 5.55
N VAL A 50 1.31 10.37 4.88
CA VAL A 50 0.08 11.00 5.38
C VAL A 50 -0.43 10.30 6.64
N MET A 51 -0.39 8.97 6.70
CA MET A 51 -0.81 8.23 7.91
C MET A 51 0.12 8.53 9.09
N GLU A 52 1.45 8.55 8.86
CA GLU A 52 2.44 8.91 9.87
C GLU A 52 2.21 10.34 10.41
N LEU A 53 1.91 11.31 9.54
CA LEU A 53 1.58 12.69 9.94
C LEU A 53 0.36 12.77 10.87
N HIS A 54 -0.61 11.87 10.69
CA HIS A 54 -1.82 11.83 11.51
C HIS A 54 -1.70 10.89 12.72
N GLY A 55 -0.53 10.27 12.96
CA GLY A 55 -0.36 9.26 14.02
C GLY A 55 -1.21 8.01 13.79
N ALA A 56 -1.61 7.75 12.55
CA ALA A 56 -2.41 6.60 12.17
C ALA A 56 -1.55 5.38 11.83
N THR A 57 -2.13 4.18 11.90
CA THR A 57 -1.47 2.94 11.51
C THR A 57 -1.89 2.56 10.09
N PHE A 58 -0.90 2.22 9.25
CA PHE A 58 -1.11 1.65 7.92
C PHE A 58 -0.78 0.16 7.92
N LYS A 59 -1.63 -0.66 7.29
CA LYS A 59 -1.36 -2.09 7.05
C LYS A 59 -1.63 -2.42 5.58
N LEU A 60 -0.78 -3.28 5.03
CA LEU A 60 -0.94 -3.86 3.72
C LEU A 60 -1.11 -5.38 3.90
N GLU A 61 -2.19 -5.92 3.37
CA GLU A 61 -2.59 -7.33 3.54
C GLU A 61 -3.09 -7.89 2.20
N ASP A 62 -3.06 -9.21 2.05
CA ASP A 62 -3.56 -9.93 0.86
C ASP A 62 -5.07 -10.21 1.01
N ASN A 63 -5.85 -9.83 0.00
CA ASN A 63 -7.31 -9.87 -0.05
C ASN A 63 -7.87 -11.16 -0.71
N LYS A 64 -7.03 -11.96 -1.39
CA LYS A 64 -7.37 -13.28 -1.97
C LYS A 64 -8.66 -13.34 -2.82
N PRO A 65 -8.67 -12.80 -4.06
CA PRO A 65 -7.57 -12.14 -4.77
C PRO A 65 -7.40 -10.67 -4.36
N GLY A 66 -6.22 -10.12 -4.63
CA GLY A 66 -5.81 -8.74 -4.29
C GLY A 66 -4.65 -8.68 -3.31
#